data_AF-D5U464-F1
#
_entry.id   AF-D5U464-F1
#
_cell.length_a   1.000
_cell.length_b   1.000
_cell.length_c   1.000
_cell.angle_alpha   90.00
_cell.angle_beta   90.00
_cell.angle_gamma   90.00
#
_symmetry.space_group_name_H-M   'P 1'
#
loop_
_entity.id
_entity.type
_entity.pdbx_description
1 polymer ?
#
loop_
_entity_poly.entity_id
_entity_poly.type
_entity_poly.pdbx_seq_one_letter_code
_entity_poly.pdbx_strand_id
1 'polypeptide(L)'
;MKNKKTFFICIFPLAFIAVLLIIFSVLGSIYRTGYLNEIKLIENNTYRFRISYYDKVFRNSDIYDVYLDTKNTINDNSFIKNIKMDKKGSPFGTLTTNKAIDINKKIDNIKYTLKIKNIIYFYAFIIYILIFICLYFFKNIKNVFKIFINFIKINKKISMPVLVISFVFIILLLALIILGSIARTGYLNEIKLIENNTYHFRISYYDKVFRNSDIYDVYLDTKKTINDNNFIKDIKMNKKGSPFGTLITDKAIDTEKIDNIKYTLKIKEIIYLYALIIYLFSIFLFYGIWIVKENKLVLVSASLLIIIQIFIYFSLYNYFRLI
;
A
#
# COMPACT_ATOMS: atom_id res chain seq x y z
N MET A 1 -33.05 30.02 12.02
CA MET A 1 -32.30 28.93 12.70
C MET A 1 -32.31 27.59 11.93
N LYS A 2 -31.94 27.55 10.63
CA LYS A 2 -31.97 26.31 9.80
C LYS A 2 -30.64 25.50 9.74
N ASN A 3 -29.56 25.98 10.34
CA ASN A 3 -28.20 25.42 10.19
C ASN A 3 -27.72 24.50 11.34
N LYS A 4 -28.49 24.30 12.43
CA LYS A 4 -28.03 23.48 13.57
C LYS A 4 -27.89 22.00 13.20
N LYS A 5 -28.82 21.41 12.43
CA LYS A 5 -28.74 20.00 12.01
C LYS A 5 -27.53 19.72 11.13
N THR A 6 -27.21 20.59 10.18
CA THR A 6 -26.01 20.48 9.32
C THR A 6 -24.72 20.60 10.14
N PHE A 7 -24.65 21.52 11.10
CA PHE A 7 -23.50 21.66 11.99
C PHE A 7 -23.21 20.39 12.79
N PHE A 8 -24.24 19.74 13.37
CA PHE A 8 -24.09 18.48 14.10
C PHE A 8 -23.70 17.30 13.19
N ILE A 9 -24.27 17.21 11.99
CA ILE A 9 -23.91 16.18 11.00
C ILE A 9 -22.45 16.33 10.54
N CYS A 10 -21.93 17.56 10.46
CA CYS A 10 -20.54 17.80 10.07
C CYS A 10 -19.53 17.53 11.19
N ILE A 11 -19.85 17.88 12.43
CA ILE A 11 -18.91 17.81 13.55
C ILE A 11 -18.82 16.40 14.12
N PHE A 12 -19.92 15.64 14.10
CA PHE A 12 -19.96 14.32 14.69
C PHE A 12 -18.93 13.33 14.09
N PRO A 13 -18.78 13.19 12.76
CA PRO A 13 -17.77 12.31 12.16
C PRO A 13 -16.34 12.76 12.47
N LEU A 14 -16.11 14.08 12.52
CA LEU A 14 -14.80 14.66 12.79
C LEU A 14 -14.39 14.43 14.25
N ALA A 15 -15.31 14.69 15.18
CA ALA A 15 -15.14 14.40 16.60
C ALA A 15 -14.95 12.91 16.84
N PHE A 16 -15.69 12.06 16.12
CA PHE A 16 -15.56 10.61 16.21
C PHE A 16 -14.16 10.13 15.80
N ILE A 17 -13.61 10.62 14.68
CA ILE A 17 -12.25 10.26 14.24
C ILE A 17 -11.20 10.71 15.26
N ALA A 18 -11.33 11.93 15.80
CA ALA A 18 -10.41 12.44 16.82
C ALA A 18 -10.46 11.59 18.10
N VAL A 19 -11.67 11.25 18.57
CA VAL A 19 -11.86 10.37 19.73
C VAL A 19 -11.27 8.99 19.48
N LEU A 20 -11.45 8.42 18.29
CA LEU A 20 -10.88 7.12 17.92
C LEU A 20 -9.33 7.14 17.97
N LEU A 21 -8.70 8.20 17.45
CA LEU A 21 -7.24 8.38 17.51
C LEU A 21 -6.74 8.51 18.96
N ILE A 22 -7.48 9.22 19.80
CA ILE A 22 -7.16 9.34 21.24
C ILE A 22 -7.24 7.95 21.90
N ILE A 23 -8.33 7.22 21.68
CA ILE A 23 -8.53 5.86 22.22
C ILE A 23 -7.38 4.95 21.81
N PHE A 24 -7.01 4.94 20.53
CA PHE A 24 -5.88 4.14 20.03
C PHE A 24 -4.54 4.60 20.59
N SER A 25 -4.34 5.90 20.79
CA SER A 25 -3.09 6.41 21.39
C SER A 25 -2.97 5.95 22.84
N VAL A 26 -4.06 6.05 23.61
CA VAL A 26 -4.11 5.59 25.01
C VAL A 26 -3.89 4.08 25.07
N LEU A 27 -4.60 3.29 24.26
CA LEU A 27 -4.39 1.85 24.16
C LEU A 27 -2.93 1.52 23.83
N GLY A 28 -2.33 2.21 22.87
CA GLY A 28 -0.94 1.99 22.49
C GLY A 28 0.04 2.20 23.65
N SER A 29 -0.15 3.28 24.42
CA SER A 29 0.75 3.70 25.49
C SER A 29 0.84 2.75 26.70
N ILE A 30 -0.07 1.78 26.81
CA ILE A 30 -0.07 0.80 27.91
C ILE A 30 1.13 -0.15 27.78
N TYR A 31 1.87 -0.36 28.87
CA TYR A 31 2.94 -1.35 28.93
C TYR A 31 2.38 -2.76 28.84
N ARG A 32 3.01 -3.58 28.00
CA ARG A 32 2.64 -4.97 27.75
C ARG A 32 3.85 -5.87 27.94
N THR A 33 3.58 -7.12 28.26
CA THR A 33 4.59 -8.17 28.32
C THR A 33 4.60 -8.98 27.03
N GLY A 34 5.80 -9.38 26.61
CA GLY A 34 6.04 -10.19 25.43
C GLY A 34 7.30 -11.04 25.59
N TYR A 35 7.81 -11.54 24.47
CA TYR A 35 9.02 -12.34 24.44
C TYR A 35 9.84 -12.06 23.18
N LEU A 36 11.14 -12.27 23.25
CA LEU A 36 12.01 -12.29 22.07
C LEU A 36 12.03 -13.69 21.48
N ASN A 37 11.80 -13.78 20.18
CA ASN A 37 11.78 -15.02 19.41
C ASN A 37 12.53 -14.85 18.08
N GLU A 38 12.58 -15.92 17.28
CA GLU A 38 13.31 -15.95 16.01
C GLU A 38 14.78 -15.52 16.19
N ILE A 39 15.36 -15.93 17.32
CA ILE A 39 16.74 -15.61 17.67
C ILE A 39 17.64 -16.25 16.62
N LYS A 40 18.60 -15.50 16.09
CA LYS A 40 19.60 -16.01 15.14
C LYS A 40 20.95 -15.41 15.45
N LEU A 41 21.97 -16.27 15.61
CA LEU A 41 23.34 -15.82 15.78
C LEU A 41 23.79 -15.08 14.52
N ILE A 42 24.37 -13.90 14.69
CA ILE A 42 25.04 -13.16 13.63
C ILE A 42 26.55 -13.42 13.75
N GLU A 43 27.15 -12.96 14.85
CA GLU A 43 28.58 -13.07 15.13
C GLU A 43 28.85 -12.75 16.61
N ASN A 44 29.89 -13.34 17.23
CA ASN A 44 30.43 -12.94 18.54
C ASN A 44 29.37 -12.57 19.60
N ASN A 45 28.52 -13.53 20.00
CA ASN A 45 27.43 -13.34 20.97
C ASN A 45 26.44 -12.20 20.62
N THR A 46 26.35 -11.84 19.35
CA THR A 46 25.36 -10.90 18.82
C THR A 46 24.29 -11.68 18.08
N TYR A 47 23.04 -11.44 18.45
CA TYR A 47 21.89 -12.17 17.96
C TYR A 47 20.86 -11.21 17.37
N ARG A 48 20.33 -11.54 16.20
CA ARG A 48 19.10 -10.92 15.68
C ARG A 48 17.91 -11.52 16.43
N PHE A 49 16.91 -10.69 16.72
CA PHE A 49 15.67 -11.13 17.34
C PHE A 49 14.46 -10.44 16.74
N ARG A 50 13.29 -11.01 17.02
CA ARG A 50 11.98 -10.40 16.79
C ARG A 50 11.17 -10.38 18.09
N ILE A 51 10.57 -9.23 18.41
CA ILE A 51 9.59 -9.08 19.48
C ILE A 51 8.30 -9.79 19.07
N SER A 52 7.84 -10.67 19.95
CA SER A 52 6.59 -11.39 19.83
C SER A 52 5.69 -11.12 21.03
N TYR A 53 4.38 -11.31 20.84
CA TYR A 53 3.36 -10.90 21.78
C TYR A 53 2.66 -12.13 22.37
N TYR A 54 2.38 -12.12 23.67
CA TYR A 54 1.51 -13.13 24.28
C TYR A 54 0.05 -12.91 23.86
N ASP A 55 -0.38 -11.65 23.86
CA ASP A 55 -1.73 -11.28 23.44
C ASP A 55 -1.84 -11.19 21.91
N LYS A 56 -2.92 -11.76 21.36
CA LYS A 56 -3.23 -11.78 19.92
C LYS A 56 -3.85 -10.48 19.43
N VAL A 57 -4.42 -9.65 20.31
CA VAL A 57 -5.20 -8.46 19.94
C VAL A 57 -4.41 -7.46 19.07
N PHE A 58 -3.09 -7.37 19.26
CA PHE A 58 -2.22 -6.45 18.51
C PHE A 58 -1.23 -7.16 17.58
N ARG A 59 -1.38 -8.48 17.40
CA ARG A 59 -0.50 -9.27 16.55
C ARG A 59 -0.70 -8.88 15.09
N ASN A 60 0.42 -8.61 14.39
CA ASN A 60 0.43 -8.17 12.99
C ASN A 60 -0.40 -6.90 12.75
N SER A 61 -0.47 -6.00 13.73
CA SER A 61 -1.21 -4.75 13.56
C SER A 61 -0.51 -3.84 12.57
N ASP A 62 -1.22 -3.46 11.50
CA ASP A 62 -0.75 -2.44 10.57
C ASP A 62 -0.84 -1.03 11.15
N ILE A 63 -1.52 -0.86 12.29
CA ILE A 63 -1.81 0.44 12.93
C ILE A 63 -0.65 0.89 13.83
N TYR A 64 0.04 -0.04 14.49
CA TYR A 64 1.02 0.28 15.52
C TYR A 64 2.45 -0.10 15.14
N ASP A 65 3.36 0.77 15.55
CA ASP A 65 4.78 0.51 15.73
C ASP A 65 5.06 -0.02 17.14
N VAL A 66 6.16 -0.75 17.29
CA VAL A 66 6.50 -1.49 18.51
C VAL A 66 7.74 -0.89 19.14
N TYR A 67 7.66 -0.59 20.44
CA TYR A 67 8.74 0.04 21.20
C TYR A 67 9.11 -0.81 22.41
N LEU A 68 10.23 -1.51 22.29
CA LEU A 68 10.82 -2.26 23.40
C LEU A 68 11.33 -1.32 24.49
N ASP A 69 11.05 -1.65 25.74
CA ASP A 69 11.71 -1.02 26.88
C ASP A 69 13.10 -1.66 27.06
N THR A 70 14.08 -1.12 26.34
CA THR A 70 15.44 -1.66 26.32
C THR A 70 16.09 -1.61 27.70
N LYS A 71 15.84 -0.54 28.47
CA LYS A 71 16.45 -0.34 29.79
C LYS A 71 15.95 -1.40 30.78
N ASN A 72 14.63 -1.58 30.88
CA ASN A 72 14.08 -2.60 31.77
C ASN A 72 14.44 -4.01 31.29
N THR A 73 14.44 -4.26 29.98
CA THR A 73 14.83 -5.57 29.43
C THR A 73 16.27 -5.95 29.79
N ILE A 74 17.21 -5.00 29.72
CA ILE A 74 18.62 -5.21 30.11
C ILE A 74 18.73 -5.44 31.63
N ASN A 75 18.04 -4.65 32.44
CA ASN A 75 18.06 -4.79 33.90
C ASN A 75 17.49 -6.14 34.36
N ASP A 76 16.38 -6.57 33.76
CA ASP A 76 15.70 -7.82 34.10
C ASP A 76 16.47 -9.06 33.59
N ASN A 77 17.42 -8.88 32.67
CA ASN A 77 18.22 -9.95 32.05
C ASN A 77 19.72 -9.63 32.08
N SER A 78 20.37 -9.95 33.19
CA SER A 78 21.79 -9.65 33.45
C SER A 78 22.79 -10.20 32.43
N PHE A 79 22.39 -11.17 31.60
CA PHE A 79 23.21 -11.70 30.52
C PHE A 79 23.20 -10.84 29.25
N ILE A 80 22.24 -9.91 29.12
CA ILE A 80 22.13 -8.99 27.99
C ILE A 80 22.96 -7.75 28.29
N LYS A 81 23.93 -7.45 27.43
CA LYS A 81 24.81 -6.27 27.55
C LYS A 81 24.20 -5.05 26.88
N ASN A 82 23.62 -5.24 25.70
CA ASN A 82 23.09 -4.14 24.90
C ASN A 82 21.96 -4.63 23.97
N ILE A 83 21.05 -3.72 23.63
CA ILE A 83 19.96 -3.95 22.67
C ILE A 83 19.90 -2.77 21.70
N LYS A 84 19.87 -3.07 20.40
CA LYS A 84 19.73 -2.08 19.33
C LYS A 84 18.58 -2.48 18.40
N MET A 85 17.56 -1.64 18.31
CA MET A 85 16.45 -1.84 17.36
C MET A 85 16.89 -1.49 15.93
N ASP A 86 16.43 -2.24 14.94
CA ASP A 86 16.83 -2.04 13.52
C ASP A 86 16.38 -0.66 13.00
N LYS A 87 15.16 -0.25 13.38
CA LYS A 87 14.60 1.08 13.14
C LYS A 87 13.66 1.46 14.28
N LYS A 88 13.40 2.75 14.47
CA LYS A 88 12.40 3.22 15.44
C LYS A 88 11.04 2.61 15.10
N GLY A 89 10.38 2.03 16.10
CA GLY A 89 9.09 1.37 15.92
C GLY A 89 9.15 -0.05 15.34
N SER A 90 10.35 -0.58 15.05
CA SER A 90 10.52 -1.95 14.55
C SER A 90 10.24 -2.97 15.65
N PRO A 91 9.59 -4.11 15.33
CA PRO A 91 9.63 -5.27 16.21
C PRO A 91 10.97 -6.04 16.11
N PHE A 92 11.87 -5.66 15.21
CA PHE A 92 13.15 -6.33 14.97
C PHE A 92 14.33 -5.54 15.54
N GLY A 93 15.32 -6.28 16.02
CA GLY A 93 16.55 -5.71 16.53
C GLY A 93 17.65 -6.74 16.71
N THR A 94 18.74 -6.26 17.31
CA THR A 94 19.92 -7.04 17.68
C THR A 94 20.20 -6.88 19.17
N LEU A 95 20.58 -7.97 19.82
CA LEU A 95 21.04 -7.97 21.20
C LEU A 95 22.45 -8.54 21.26
N THR A 96 23.27 -7.99 22.15
CA THR A 96 24.61 -8.49 22.45
C THR A 96 24.61 -9.03 23.88
N THR A 97 25.09 -10.25 24.07
CA THR A 97 25.12 -10.91 25.38
C THR A 97 26.55 -11.10 25.88
N ASN A 98 26.68 -11.24 27.20
CA ASN A 98 27.95 -11.54 27.86
C ASN A 98 28.38 -13.01 27.67
N LYS A 99 27.43 -13.89 27.32
CA LYS A 99 27.63 -15.33 27.10
C LYS A 99 26.75 -15.85 25.98
N ALA A 100 27.13 -16.98 25.39
CA ALA A 100 26.29 -17.65 24.40
C ALA A 100 24.92 -18.02 25.00
N ILE A 101 23.86 -17.82 24.22
CA ILE A 101 22.49 -18.16 24.57
C ILE A 101 21.96 -19.27 23.67
N ASP A 102 21.01 -20.05 24.20
CA ASP A 102 20.29 -21.06 23.42
C ASP A 102 19.33 -20.37 22.44
N ILE A 103 19.60 -20.56 21.16
CA ILE A 103 18.87 -19.95 20.03
C ILE A 103 17.44 -20.52 19.94
N ASN A 104 17.21 -21.74 20.43
CA ASN A 104 15.90 -22.39 20.41
C ASN A 104 15.00 -21.91 21.55
N LYS A 105 15.55 -21.19 22.54
CA LYS A 105 14.81 -20.72 23.70
C LYS A 105 14.44 -19.24 23.55
N LYS A 106 13.16 -18.95 23.76
CA LYS A 106 12.66 -17.56 23.84
C LYS A 106 13.17 -16.85 25.10
N ILE A 107 13.35 -15.53 25.01
CA ILE A 107 13.60 -14.67 26.16
C ILE A 107 12.26 -14.04 26.57
N ASP A 108 11.68 -14.56 27.64
CA ASP A 108 10.35 -14.18 28.12
C ASP A 108 10.37 -12.88 28.95
N ASN A 109 9.17 -12.38 29.27
CA ASN A 109 8.92 -11.26 30.19
C ASN A 109 9.53 -9.91 29.80
N ILE A 110 9.70 -9.64 28.49
CA ILE A 110 10.12 -8.32 28.04
C ILE A 110 8.94 -7.34 28.07
N LYS A 111 9.22 -6.08 28.40
CA LYS A 111 8.21 -5.01 28.40
C LYS A 111 8.28 -4.21 27.11
N TYR A 112 7.14 -3.93 26.50
CA TYR A 112 7.05 -3.07 25.33
C TYR A 112 5.78 -2.20 25.35
N THR A 113 5.82 -1.13 24.58
CA THR A 113 4.68 -0.26 24.30
C THR A 113 4.41 -0.21 22.81
N LEU A 114 3.21 0.23 22.43
CA LEU A 114 2.82 0.41 21.05
C LEU A 114 2.59 1.90 20.77
N LYS A 115 2.92 2.37 19.57
CA LYS A 115 2.61 3.75 19.14
C LYS A 115 1.98 3.73 17.76
N ILE A 116 0.98 4.57 17.53
CA ILE A 116 0.32 4.65 16.23
C ILE A 116 1.35 5.07 15.18
N LYS A 117 1.36 4.38 14.03
CA LYS A 117 2.24 4.75 12.92
C LYS A 117 1.88 6.12 12.36
N ASN A 118 2.89 6.90 11.99
CA ASN A 118 2.69 8.23 11.39
C ASN A 118 1.77 8.22 10.16
N ILE A 119 1.80 7.13 9.38
CA ILE A 119 0.95 6.97 8.20
C ILE A 119 -0.56 6.96 8.55
N ILE A 120 -0.93 6.50 9.74
CA ILE A 120 -2.34 6.47 10.19
C ILE A 120 -2.85 7.88 10.47
N TYR A 121 -2.04 8.73 11.13
CA TYR A 121 -2.39 10.15 11.33
C TYR A 121 -2.55 10.87 9.99
N PHE A 122 -1.69 10.55 9.02
CA PHE A 122 -1.78 11.09 7.67
C PHE A 122 -3.07 10.67 6.95
N TYR A 123 -3.44 9.38 6.99
CA TYR A 123 -4.71 8.92 6.42
C TYR A 123 -5.93 9.56 7.10
N ALA A 124 -5.90 9.69 8.43
CA ALA A 124 -6.96 10.35 9.18
C ALA A 124 -7.13 11.82 8.75
N PHE A 125 -6.02 12.52 8.49
CA PHE A 125 -6.03 13.90 7.99
C PHE A 125 -6.61 14.00 6.57
N ILE A 126 -6.29 13.06 5.67
CA ILE A 126 -6.90 13.01 4.33
C ILE A 126 -8.41 12.79 4.43
N ILE A 127 -8.84 11.83 5.26
CA ILE A 127 -10.26 11.54 5.48
C ILE A 127 -10.97 12.78 6.03
N TYR A 128 -10.34 13.50 6.96
CA TYR A 128 -10.84 14.77 7.49
C TYR A 128 -11.11 15.79 6.37
N ILE A 129 -10.14 15.99 5.47
CA ILE A 129 -10.29 16.90 4.32
C ILE A 129 -11.40 16.42 3.38
N LEU A 130 -11.46 15.13 3.06
CA LEU A 130 -12.48 14.57 2.17
C LEU A 130 -13.89 14.74 2.74
N ILE A 131 -14.09 14.51 4.03
CA ILE A 131 -15.38 14.74 4.70
C ILE A 131 -15.75 16.22 4.58
N PHE A 132 -14.82 17.14 4.86
CA PHE A 132 -15.07 18.58 4.76
C PHE A 132 -15.46 19.00 3.33
N ILE A 133 -14.75 18.50 2.32
CA ILE A 133 -15.05 18.73 0.90
C ILE A 133 -16.43 18.18 0.56
N CYS A 134 -16.71 16.91 0.89
CA CYS A 134 -17.99 16.28 0.65
C CYS A 134 -19.13 17.10 1.27
N LEU A 135 -19.00 17.54 2.51
CA LEU A 135 -20.03 18.34 3.20
C LEU A 135 -20.28 19.70 2.53
N TYR A 136 -19.20 20.37 2.08
CA TYR A 136 -19.31 21.61 1.32
C TYR A 136 -20.08 21.39 0.00
N PHE A 137 -19.79 20.30 -0.72
CA PHE A 137 -20.47 19.94 -1.95
C PHE A 137 -21.93 19.48 -1.72
N PHE A 138 -22.20 18.69 -0.68
CA PHE A 138 -23.55 18.18 -0.37
C PHE A 138 -24.55 19.28 -0.04
N LYS A 139 -24.13 20.32 0.70
CA LYS A 139 -24.99 21.47 1.02
C LYS A 139 -25.47 22.20 -0.24
N ASN A 140 -24.65 22.20 -1.28
CA ASN A 140 -24.95 22.89 -2.53
C ASN A 140 -25.29 21.95 -3.67
N ILE A 141 -25.54 20.64 -3.44
CA ILE A 141 -25.58 19.64 -4.51
C ILE A 141 -26.59 19.98 -5.62
N LYS A 142 -27.80 20.44 -5.26
CA LYS A 142 -28.82 20.86 -6.23
C LYS A 142 -28.39 22.09 -7.04
N ASN A 143 -27.72 23.04 -6.39
CA ASN A 143 -27.17 24.22 -7.07
C ASN A 143 -25.96 23.84 -7.93
N VAL A 144 -25.07 22.96 -7.46
CA VAL A 144 -23.90 22.48 -8.22
C VAL A 144 -24.33 21.71 -9.45
N PHE A 145 -25.31 20.80 -9.35
CA PHE A 145 -25.88 20.10 -10.51
C PHE A 145 -26.56 21.08 -11.48
N LYS A 146 -27.33 22.05 -10.98
CA LYS A 146 -27.96 23.08 -11.82
C LYS A 146 -26.93 23.98 -12.50
N ILE A 147 -25.87 24.37 -11.80
CA ILE A 147 -24.73 25.12 -12.33
C ILE A 147 -23.99 24.29 -13.38
N PHE A 148 -23.76 22.99 -13.14
CA PHE A 148 -23.09 22.10 -14.08
C PHE A 148 -23.90 21.91 -15.37
N ILE A 149 -25.21 21.68 -15.27
CA ILE A 149 -26.12 21.60 -16.41
C ILE A 149 -26.18 22.95 -17.16
N ASN A 150 -26.31 24.07 -16.45
CA ASN A 150 -26.27 25.40 -17.07
C ASN A 150 -24.91 25.68 -17.71
N PHE A 151 -23.81 25.23 -17.12
CA PHE A 151 -22.46 25.39 -17.65
C PHE A 151 -22.29 24.64 -18.97
N ILE A 152 -22.75 23.38 -19.05
CA ILE A 152 -22.78 22.62 -20.30
C ILE A 152 -23.60 23.36 -21.36
N LYS A 153 -24.72 23.97 -20.96
CA LYS A 153 -25.64 24.69 -21.84
C LYS A 153 -25.11 26.04 -22.34
N ILE A 154 -24.45 26.82 -21.46
CA ILE A 154 -23.96 28.18 -21.72
C ILE A 154 -22.63 28.16 -22.49
N ASN A 155 -21.70 27.28 -22.10
CA ASN A 155 -20.34 27.27 -22.64
C ASN A 155 -20.10 26.10 -23.61
N LYS A 156 -21.09 25.79 -24.46
CA LYS A 156 -21.08 24.65 -25.39
C LYS A 156 -19.77 24.53 -26.21
N LYS A 157 -19.15 25.65 -26.58
CA LYS A 157 -17.88 25.70 -27.34
C LYS A 157 -16.66 25.22 -26.54
N ILE A 158 -16.65 25.41 -25.22
CA ILE A 158 -15.53 25.07 -24.32
C ILE A 158 -15.78 23.74 -23.60
N SER A 159 -17.04 23.40 -23.32
CA SER A 159 -17.41 22.14 -22.66
C SER A 159 -17.32 20.93 -23.58
N MET A 160 -17.59 21.09 -24.88
CA MET A 160 -17.55 19.98 -25.85
C MET A 160 -16.15 19.35 -25.97
N PRO A 161 -15.04 20.11 -26.14
CA PRO A 161 -13.70 19.51 -26.24
C PRO A 161 -13.28 18.75 -24.98
N VAL A 162 -13.65 19.23 -23.79
CA VAL A 162 -13.29 18.58 -22.52
C VAL A 162 -14.04 17.28 -22.32
N LEU A 163 -15.32 17.23 -22.70
CA LEU A 163 -16.08 15.97 -22.72
C LEU A 163 -15.48 14.97 -23.72
N VAL A 164 -15.02 15.44 -24.88
CA VAL A 164 -14.36 14.58 -25.88
C VAL A 164 -13.02 14.04 -25.35
N ILE A 165 -12.17 14.87 -24.77
CA ILE A 165 -10.88 14.44 -24.19
C ILE A 165 -11.10 13.43 -23.05
N SER A 166 -12.07 13.70 -22.17
CA SER A 166 -12.47 12.78 -21.10
C SER A 166 -12.93 11.43 -21.65
N PHE A 167 -13.74 11.44 -22.71
CA PHE A 167 -14.21 10.23 -23.37
C PHE A 167 -13.06 9.45 -24.04
N VAL A 168 -12.14 10.13 -24.72
CA VAL A 168 -10.95 9.52 -25.31
C VAL A 168 -10.06 8.89 -24.24
N PHE A 169 -9.89 9.54 -23.08
CA PHE A 169 -9.13 8.99 -21.96
C PHE A 169 -9.76 7.69 -21.41
N ILE A 170 -11.09 7.66 -21.28
CA ILE A 170 -11.81 6.45 -20.86
C ILE A 170 -11.63 5.33 -21.89
N ILE A 171 -11.73 5.63 -23.19
CA ILE A 171 -11.48 4.64 -24.26
C ILE A 171 -10.06 4.08 -24.17
N LEU A 172 -9.05 4.93 -23.95
CA LEU A 172 -7.66 4.50 -23.82
C LEU A 172 -7.49 3.58 -22.60
N LEU A 173 -8.10 3.91 -21.46
CA LEU A 173 -8.05 3.07 -20.27
C LEU A 173 -8.72 1.71 -20.51
N LEU A 174 -9.88 1.69 -21.17
CA LEU A 174 -10.57 0.46 -21.56
C LEU A 174 -9.73 -0.38 -22.52
N ALA A 175 -9.07 0.25 -23.49
CA ALA A 175 -8.17 -0.43 -24.41
C ALA A 175 -7.01 -1.10 -23.66
N LEU A 176 -6.40 -0.43 -22.68
CA LEU A 176 -5.36 -1.02 -21.83
C LEU A 176 -5.86 -2.22 -21.01
N ILE A 177 -7.08 -2.15 -20.49
CA ILE A 177 -7.69 -3.26 -19.74
C ILE A 177 -7.89 -4.48 -20.65
N ILE A 178 -8.48 -4.26 -21.83
CA ILE A 178 -8.74 -5.31 -22.82
C ILE A 178 -7.41 -5.92 -23.30
N LEU A 179 -6.41 -5.08 -23.57
CA LEU A 179 -5.11 -5.55 -24.00
C LEU A 179 -4.43 -6.42 -22.93
N GLY A 180 -4.59 -6.08 -21.66
CA GLY A 180 -4.08 -6.89 -20.55
C GLY A 180 -4.73 -8.28 -20.46
N SER A 181 -6.06 -8.35 -20.61
CA SER A 181 -6.84 -9.56 -20.37
C SER A 181 -6.62 -10.68 -21.40
N ILE A 182 -5.99 -10.38 -22.53
CA ILE A 182 -5.64 -11.38 -23.55
C ILE A 182 -4.63 -12.39 -22.98
N ALA A 183 -4.95 -13.68 -23.07
CA ALA A 183 -4.05 -14.75 -22.67
C ALA A 183 -2.85 -14.85 -23.64
N ARG A 184 -1.66 -14.98 -23.08
CA ARG A 184 -0.38 -15.02 -23.81
C ARG A 184 0.42 -16.25 -23.40
N THR A 185 1.37 -16.62 -24.25
CA THR A 185 2.33 -17.68 -23.97
C THR A 185 3.67 -17.11 -23.52
N GLY A 186 4.33 -17.81 -22.61
CA GLY A 186 5.65 -17.48 -22.07
C GLY A 186 6.38 -18.73 -21.62
N TYR A 187 7.40 -18.54 -20.79
CA TYR A 187 8.18 -19.63 -20.21
C TYR A 187 8.61 -19.28 -18.78
N LEU A 188 8.85 -20.31 -17.96
CA LEU A 188 9.49 -20.16 -16.67
C LEU A 188 11.00 -20.27 -16.86
N ASN A 189 11.75 -19.34 -16.29
CA ASN A 189 13.21 -19.32 -16.27
C ASN A 189 13.75 -18.94 -14.89
N GLU A 190 15.07 -18.81 -14.79
CA GLU A 190 15.77 -18.54 -13.52
C GLU A 190 15.39 -19.58 -12.45
N ILE A 191 15.21 -20.84 -12.88
CA ILE A 191 14.80 -21.94 -12.03
C ILE A 191 15.96 -22.27 -11.08
N LYS A 192 15.75 -22.08 -9.78
CA LYS A 192 16.78 -22.31 -8.75
C LYS A 192 16.22 -23.15 -7.63
N LEU A 193 16.91 -24.24 -7.30
CA LEU A 193 16.55 -25.11 -6.18
C LEU A 193 16.64 -24.31 -4.87
N ILE A 194 15.58 -24.38 -4.06
CA ILE A 194 15.55 -23.85 -2.70
C ILE A 194 15.81 -25.00 -1.72
N GLU A 195 14.92 -26.00 -1.70
CA GLU A 195 15.00 -27.18 -0.82
C GLU A 195 13.97 -28.23 -1.29
N ASN A 196 14.24 -29.53 -1.11
CA ASN A 196 13.28 -30.64 -1.28
C ASN A 196 12.35 -30.51 -2.52
N ASN A 197 12.93 -30.51 -3.73
CA ASN A 197 12.21 -30.35 -5.01
C ASN A 197 11.32 -29.09 -5.10
N THR A 198 11.62 -28.06 -4.31
CA THR A 198 11.01 -26.74 -4.41
C THR A 198 11.97 -25.81 -5.12
N TYR A 199 11.51 -25.19 -6.20
CA TYR A 199 12.33 -24.30 -7.02
C TYR A 199 11.71 -22.91 -7.08
N HIS A 200 12.54 -21.88 -6.93
CA HIS A 200 12.19 -20.52 -7.31
C HIS A 200 12.15 -20.42 -8.84
N PHE A 201 11.21 -19.66 -9.38
CA PHE A 201 11.17 -19.34 -10.82
C PHE A 201 10.76 -17.89 -11.07
N ARG A 202 11.05 -17.45 -12.29
CA ARG A 202 10.55 -16.21 -12.87
C ARG A 202 9.77 -16.51 -14.17
N ILE A 203 8.65 -15.83 -14.36
CA ILE A 203 7.89 -15.81 -15.61
C ILE A 203 8.60 -14.86 -16.57
N SER A 204 8.91 -15.37 -17.75
CA SER A 204 9.45 -14.63 -18.87
C SER A 204 8.51 -14.67 -20.08
N TYR A 205 8.62 -13.63 -20.91
CA TYR A 205 7.66 -13.33 -21.97
C TYR A 205 8.30 -13.53 -23.33
N TYR A 206 7.56 -14.15 -24.26
CA TYR A 206 7.96 -14.20 -25.66
C TYR A 206 7.82 -12.84 -26.34
N ASP A 207 6.71 -12.16 -26.06
CA ASP A 207 6.43 -10.83 -26.60
C ASP A 207 7.25 -9.75 -25.86
N LYS A 208 7.91 -8.89 -26.64
CA LYS A 208 8.71 -7.76 -26.12
C LYS A 208 7.83 -6.59 -25.69
N VAL A 209 6.61 -6.46 -26.22
CA VAL A 209 5.75 -5.27 -26.05
C VAL A 209 5.40 -5.02 -24.58
N PHE A 210 5.24 -6.08 -23.78
CA PHE A 210 4.88 -5.99 -22.35
C PHE A 210 6.02 -6.39 -21.41
N ARG A 211 7.21 -6.62 -21.96
CA ARG A 211 8.38 -7.02 -21.17
C ARG A 211 8.79 -5.85 -20.28
N ASN A 212 8.87 -6.11 -18.97
CA ASN A 212 9.21 -5.11 -17.95
C ASN A 212 8.24 -3.92 -17.92
N SER A 213 6.96 -4.11 -18.28
CA SER A 213 5.98 -3.04 -18.19
C SER A 213 5.70 -2.70 -16.73
N ASP A 214 5.87 -1.43 -16.37
CA ASP A 214 5.47 -0.94 -15.05
C ASP A 214 3.96 -0.78 -14.90
N ILE A 215 3.20 -0.93 -15.98
CA ILE A 215 1.75 -0.74 -16.02
C ILE A 215 1.00 -2.01 -15.57
N TYR A 216 1.55 -3.19 -15.87
CA TYR A 216 0.86 -4.46 -15.70
C TYR A 216 1.50 -5.34 -14.62
N ASP A 217 0.65 -6.02 -13.88
CA ASP A 217 0.93 -7.20 -13.10
C ASP A 217 0.72 -8.46 -13.94
N VAL A 218 1.41 -9.54 -13.58
CA VAL A 218 1.45 -10.79 -14.34
C VAL A 218 0.77 -11.90 -13.57
N TYR A 219 -0.12 -12.62 -14.25
CA TYR A 219 -0.91 -13.69 -13.67
C TYR A 219 -0.74 -14.97 -14.48
N LEU A 220 0.02 -15.91 -13.91
CA LEU A 220 0.18 -17.27 -14.45
C LEU A 220 -1.13 -18.06 -14.32
N ASP A 221 -1.49 -18.79 -15.36
CA ASP A 221 -2.52 -19.82 -15.27
C ASP A 221 -1.92 -21.07 -14.62
N THR A 222 -1.93 -21.09 -13.29
CA THR A 222 -1.31 -22.17 -12.51
C THR A 222 -1.96 -23.52 -12.76
N LYS A 223 -3.29 -23.57 -12.86
CA LYS A 223 -4.04 -24.80 -13.11
C LYS A 223 -3.66 -25.41 -14.45
N LYS A 224 -3.66 -24.61 -15.51
CA LYS A 224 -3.26 -25.07 -16.82
C LYS A 224 -1.79 -25.49 -16.86
N THR A 225 -0.91 -24.71 -16.23
CA THR A 225 0.53 -25.02 -16.18
C THR A 225 0.80 -26.35 -15.50
N ILE A 226 0.10 -26.66 -14.39
CA ILE A 226 0.16 -27.94 -13.70
C ILE A 226 -0.36 -29.07 -14.59
N ASN A 227 -1.52 -28.89 -15.24
CA ASN A 227 -2.10 -29.90 -16.12
C ASN A 227 -1.23 -30.21 -17.35
N ASP A 228 -0.57 -29.19 -17.91
CA ASP A 228 0.30 -29.34 -19.08
C ASP A 228 1.67 -29.94 -18.70
N ASN A 229 2.01 -30.03 -17.40
CA ASN A 229 3.31 -30.51 -16.91
C ASN A 229 3.14 -31.50 -15.75
N ASN A 230 3.04 -32.79 -16.06
CA ASN A 230 2.76 -33.88 -15.09
C ASN A 230 3.74 -34.00 -13.91
N PHE A 231 4.91 -33.36 -13.97
CA PHE A 231 5.90 -33.39 -12.88
C PHE A 231 5.72 -32.26 -11.86
N ILE A 232 4.89 -31.25 -12.17
CA ILE A 232 4.61 -30.11 -11.30
C ILE A 232 3.40 -30.46 -10.42
N LYS A 233 3.60 -30.44 -9.11
CA LYS A 233 2.56 -30.73 -8.13
C LYS A 233 1.80 -29.48 -7.72
N ASP A 234 2.52 -28.39 -7.51
CA ASP A 234 1.92 -27.13 -7.04
C ASP A 234 2.75 -25.92 -7.50
N ILE A 235 2.07 -24.78 -7.62
CA ILE A 235 2.67 -23.50 -7.99
C ILE A 235 2.14 -22.42 -7.05
N LYS A 236 3.06 -21.73 -6.36
CA LYS A 236 2.76 -20.62 -5.46
C LYS A 236 3.43 -19.34 -5.96
N MET A 237 2.65 -18.30 -6.24
CA MET A 237 3.20 -16.99 -6.60
C MET A 237 3.64 -16.25 -5.34
N ASN A 238 4.79 -15.56 -5.37
CA ASN A 238 5.34 -14.86 -4.19
C ASN A 238 4.41 -13.74 -3.69
N LYS A 239 3.77 -13.04 -4.62
CA LYS A 239 2.74 -12.03 -4.38
C LYS A 239 1.74 -12.05 -5.53
N LYS A 240 0.52 -11.54 -5.30
CA LYS A 240 -0.45 -11.35 -6.38
C LYS A 240 0.14 -10.42 -7.45
N GLY A 241 0.02 -10.80 -8.72
CA GLY A 241 0.57 -10.03 -9.82
C GLY A 241 2.09 -10.11 -10.02
N SER A 242 2.79 -10.89 -9.19
CA SER A 242 4.23 -11.11 -9.32
C SER A 242 4.56 -11.92 -10.57
N PRO A 243 5.65 -11.61 -11.29
CA PRO A 243 6.24 -12.55 -12.22
C PRO A 243 7.07 -13.64 -11.51
N PHE A 244 7.22 -13.59 -10.18
CA PHE A 244 8.04 -14.53 -9.40
C PHE A 244 7.18 -15.47 -8.55
N GLY A 245 7.61 -16.72 -8.45
CA GLY A 245 6.96 -17.73 -7.64
C GLY A 245 7.87 -18.91 -7.31
N THR A 246 7.28 -19.91 -6.65
CA THR A 246 7.89 -21.19 -6.33
C THR A 246 7.05 -22.32 -6.91
N LEU A 247 7.71 -23.29 -7.52
CA LEU A 247 7.09 -24.53 -8.00
C LEU A 247 7.54 -25.69 -7.10
N ILE A 248 6.64 -26.64 -6.87
CA ILE A 248 6.92 -27.89 -6.14
C ILE A 248 6.75 -29.02 -7.14
N THR A 249 7.76 -29.88 -7.26
CA THR A 249 7.75 -30.99 -8.22
C THR A 249 7.93 -32.34 -7.55
N ASP A 250 7.44 -33.38 -8.22
CA ASP A 250 7.64 -34.76 -7.78
C ASP A 250 9.04 -35.28 -8.12
N LYS A 251 9.70 -34.66 -9.10
CA LYS A 251 11.04 -35.04 -9.60
C LYS A 251 11.96 -33.82 -9.67
N ALA A 252 13.26 -34.06 -9.63
CA ALA A 252 14.26 -33.02 -9.86
C ALA A 252 14.11 -32.43 -11.28
N ILE A 253 14.22 -31.11 -11.39
CA ILE A 253 14.21 -30.41 -12.69
C ILE A 253 15.63 -30.35 -13.21
N ASP A 254 15.85 -30.88 -14.41
CA ASP A 254 17.11 -30.82 -15.14
C ASP A 254 17.05 -29.87 -16.37
N THR A 255 15.97 -29.09 -16.48
CA THR A 255 15.77 -28.16 -17.60
C THR A 255 16.01 -26.71 -17.17
N GLU A 256 16.67 -25.94 -18.03
CA GLU A 256 16.90 -24.51 -17.80
C GLU A 256 15.61 -23.68 -17.87
N LYS A 257 14.60 -24.18 -18.59
CA LYS A 257 13.30 -23.54 -18.76
C LYS A 257 12.14 -24.53 -18.81
N ILE A 258 10.95 -24.04 -18.45
CA ILE A 258 9.67 -24.72 -18.68
C ILE A 258 8.86 -23.88 -19.66
N ASP A 259 8.60 -24.42 -20.83
CA ASP A 259 8.05 -23.69 -21.97
C ASP A 259 6.52 -23.71 -22.03
N ASN A 260 5.94 -22.89 -22.90
CA ASN A 260 4.53 -22.87 -23.29
C ASN A 260 3.53 -22.64 -22.16
N ILE A 261 3.95 -21.96 -21.10
CA ILE A 261 3.04 -21.55 -20.02
C ILE A 261 2.10 -20.44 -20.50
N LYS A 262 0.87 -20.44 -19.99
CA LYS A 262 -0.10 -19.37 -20.28
C LYS A 262 -0.17 -18.36 -19.14
N TYR A 263 -0.16 -17.07 -19.48
CA TYR A 263 -0.35 -15.99 -18.53
C TYR A 263 -1.26 -14.90 -19.08
N THR A 264 -1.82 -14.09 -18.17
CA THR A 264 -2.57 -12.88 -18.48
C THR A 264 -1.94 -11.69 -17.77
N LEU A 265 -2.23 -10.48 -18.25
CA LEU A 265 -1.76 -9.25 -17.64
C LEU A 265 -2.95 -8.49 -17.04
N LYS A 266 -2.74 -7.82 -15.91
CA LYS A 266 -3.76 -6.93 -15.33
C LYS A 266 -3.12 -5.61 -14.95
N ILE A 267 -3.81 -4.50 -15.18
CA ILE A 267 -3.28 -3.18 -14.80
C ILE A 267 -3.07 -3.15 -13.29
N LYS A 268 -1.92 -2.64 -12.85
CA LYS A 268 -1.61 -2.49 -11.43
C LYS A 268 -2.60 -1.53 -10.76
N GLU A 269 -2.98 -1.83 -9.52
CA GLU A 269 -3.92 -0.99 -8.75
C GLU A 269 -3.46 0.47 -8.66
N ILE A 270 -2.15 0.71 -8.58
CA ILE A 270 -1.58 2.06 -8.51
C ILE A 270 -1.82 2.88 -9.80
N ILE A 271 -1.91 2.24 -10.96
CA ILE A 271 -2.19 2.91 -12.22
C ILE A 271 -3.64 3.40 -12.27
N TYR A 272 -4.60 2.62 -11.74
CA TYR A 272 -5.99 3.08 -11.60
C TYR A 272 -6.09 4.29 -10.67
N LEU A 273 -5.33 4.28 -9.57
CA LEU A 273 -5.27 5.42 -8.67
C LEU A 273 -4.72 6.68 -9.37
N TYR A 274 -3.61 6.55 -10.11
CA TYR A 274 -3.07 7.69 -10.89
C TYR A 274 -4.03 8.17 -11.97
N ALA A 275 -4.67 7.26 -12.71
CA ALA A 275 -5.66 7.60 -13.71
C ALA A 275 -6.84 8.38 -13.11
N LEU A 276 -7.34 7.95 -11.94
CA LEU A 276 -8.39 8.65 -11.21
C LEU A 276 -7.95 10.04 -10.76
N ILE A 277 -6.72 10.19 -10.24
CA ILE A 277 -6.18 11.48 -9.83
C ILE A 277 -6.07 12.45 -11.02
N ILE A 278 -5.52 11.99 -12.15
CA ILE A 278 -5.42 12.78 -13.38
C ILE A 278 -6.81 13.19 -13.87
N TYR A 279 -7.78 12.27 -13.83
CA TYR A 279 -9.16 12.55 -14.19
C TYR A 279 -9.78 13.63 -13.30
N LEU A 280 -9.68 13.49 -11.97
CA LEU A 280 -10.19 14.49 -11.03
C LEU A 280 -9.48 15.84 -11.17
N PHE A 281 -8.17 15.83 -11.41
CA PHE A 281 -7.38 17.05 -11.64
C PHE A 281 -7.81 17.77 -12.92
N SER A 282 -8.10 17.04 -14.00
CA SER A 282 -8.59 17.64 -15.24
C SER A 282 -9.98 18.28 -15.06
N ILE A 283 -10.88 17.65 -14.30
CA ILE A 283 -12.16 18.25 -13.90
C ILE A 283 -11.93 19.52 -13.07
N PHE A 284 -10.99 19.48 -12.12
CA PHE A 284 -10.66 20.63 -11.28
C PHE A 284 -10.09 21.79 -12.09
N LEU A 285 -9.10 21.56 -12.97
CA LEU A 285 -8.55 22.57 -13.86
C LEU A 285 -9.63 23.22 -14.72
N PHE A 286 -10.55 22.41 -15.23
CA PHE A 286 -11.65 22.88 -16.03
C PHE A 286 -12.62 23.78 -15.25
N TYR A 287 -12.95 23.38 -14.01
CA TYR A 287 -13.73 24.21 -13.09
C TYR A 287 -13.00 25.51 -12.73
N GLY A 288 -11.68 25.44 -12.52
CA GLY A 288 -10.82 26.60 -12.30
C GLY A 288 -10.87 27.58 -13.45
N ILE A 289 -10.66 27.13 -14.70
CA ILE A 289 -10.72 27.96 -15.91
C ILE A 289 -12.09 28.67 -16.04
N TRP A 290 -13.18 27.99 -15.68
CA TRP A 290 -14.51 28.60 -15.70
C TRP A 290 -14.63 29.75 -14.70
N ILE A 291 -14.24 29.53 -13.44
CA ILE A 291 -14.37 30.58 -12.42
C ILE A 291 -13.46 31.77 -12.72
N VAL A 292 -12.27 31.53 -13.29
CA VAL A 292 -11.32 32.59 -13.68
C VAL A 292 -11.93 33.56 -14.69
N LYS A 293 -12.84 33.08 -15.54
CA LYS A 293 -13.57 33.93 -16.49
C LYS A 293 -14.62 34.83 -15.82
N GLU A 294 -15.07 34.51 -14.60
CA GLU A 294 -16.06 35.28 -13.84
C GLU A 294 -15.46 36.07 -12.66
N ASN A 295 -14.35 35.65 -12.02
CA ASN A 295 -13.80 36.31 -10.83
C ASN A 295 -12.29 36.08 -10.60
N LYS A 296 -11.49 37.15 -10.63
CA LYS A 296 -10.01 37.11 -10.46
C LYS A 296 -9.51 36.62 -9.09
N LEU A 297 -10.31 36.77 -8.01
CA LEU A 297 -9.88 36.42 -6.65
C LEU A 297 -9.93 34.90 -6.37
N VAL A 298 -10.74 34.17 -7.14
CA VAL A 298 -10.81 32.70 -7.08
C VAL A 298 -9.66 32.02 -7.84
N LEU A 299 -9.02 32.73 -8.79
CA LEU A 299 -7.79 32.26 -9.45
C LEU A 299 -6.69 31.98 -8.43
N VAL A 300 -6.52 32.87 -7.43
CA VAL A 300 -5.47 32.76 -6.41
C VAL A 300 -5.74 31.57 -5.48
N SER A 301 -6.99 31.35 -5.07
CA SER A 301 -7.32 30.23 -4.18
C SER A 301 -7.30 28.86 -4.89
N ALA A 302 -7.72 28.80 -6.16
CA ALA A 302 -7.64 27.59 -6.97
C ALA A 302 -6.19 27.23 -7.34
N SER A 303 -5.35 28.20 -7.66
CA SER A 303 -3.92 27.97 -7.90
C SER A 303 -3.17 27.56 -6.63
N LEU A 304 -3.52 28.12 -5.46
CA LEU A 304 -2.97 27.67 -4.18
C LEU A 304 -3.32 26.20 -3.89
N LEU A 305 -4.57 25.79 -4.15
CA LEU A 305 -5.01 24.40 -3.98
C LEU A 305 -4.28 23.43 -4.92
N ILE A 306 -4.01 23.83 -6.17
CA ILE A 306 -3.22 23.04 -7.13
C ILE A 306 -1.78 22.91 -6.64
N ILE A 307 -1.16 24.01 -6.19
CA ILE A 307 0.20 23.98 -5.63
C ILE A 307 0.25 23.06 -4.42
N ILE A 308 -0.74 23.13 -3.52
CA ILE A 308 -0.85 22.24 -2.34
C ILE A 308 -1.02 20.77 -2.78
N GLN A 309 -1.84 20.47 -3.78
CA GLN A 309 -2.02 19.10 -4.29
C GLN A 309 -0.75 18.56 -4.95
N ILE A 310 -0.03 19.38 -5.71
CA ILE A 310 1.27 19.02 -6.29
C ILE A 310 2.32 18.81 -5.18
N PHE A 311 2.32 19.65 -4.14
CA PHE A 311 3.23 19.50 -3.00
C PHE A 311 2.94 18.22 -2.21
N ILE A 312 1.67 17.88 -1.99
CA ILE A 312 1.24 16.63 -1.36
C ILE A 312 1.68 15.43 -2.23
N TYR A 313 1.50 15.51 -3.55
CA TYR A 313 1.95 14.47 -4.49
C TYR A 313 3.48 14.26 -4.45
N PHE A 314 4.28 15.34 -4.46
CA PHE A 314 5.74 15.26 -4.35
C PHE A 314 6.20 14.74 -2.99
N SER A 315 5.53 15.13 -1.91
CA SER A 315 5.82 14.65 -0.55
C SER A 315 5.51 13.15 -0.41
N LEU A 316 4.42 12.68 -1.04
CA LEU A 316 4.08 11.26 -1.15
C LEU A 316 5.09 10.49 -2.00
N TYR A 317 5.48 11.01 -3.16
CA TYR A 317 6.46 10.38 -4.05
C TYR A 317 7.81 10.16 -3.35
N ASN A 318 8.29 11.15 -2.60
CA ASN A 318 9.53 11.02 -1.83
C ASN A 318 9.39 10.07 -0.63
N TYR A 319 8.23 10.04 0.04
CA TYR A 319 7.97 9.12 1.14
C TYR A 319 7.99 7.64 0.69
N PHE A 320 7.42 7.33 -0.49
CA PHE A 320 7.44 5.97 -1.04
C PHE A 320 8.78 5.53 -1.64
N ARG A 321 9.71 6.47 -1.88
CA ARG A 321 11.08 6.18 -2.34
C ARG A 321 12.08 5.98 -1.19
N LEU A 322 11.77 6.48 0.01
CA LEU A 322 12.62 6.42 1.20
C LEU A 322 12.33 5.23 2.13
N ILE A 323 11.30 4.44 1.84
CA ILE A 323 11.01 3.13 2.44
C ILE A 323 11.46 2.07 1.44
#